data_AF-S9TJB8-F1
#
_entry.id   AF-S9TJB8-F1
#
_cell.length_a   1.000
_cell.length_b   1.000
_cell.length_c   1.000
_cell.angle_alpha   90.00
_cell.angle_beta   90.00
_cell.angle_gamma   90.00
#
_symmetry.space_group_name_H-M   'P 1'
#
loop_
_entity.id
_entity.type
_entity.pdbx_description
1 polymer ?
#
loop_
_entity_poly.entity_id
_entity_poly.type
_entity_poly.pdbx_seq_one_letter_code
_entity_poly.pdbx_strand_id
1 'polypeptide(L)' 'MDDSTAKMVAEAYDETYSESLAQGRSPDVAHREGVTAAAMFLASMTGQDDSVAIAEVEKLGLAPQ' A
#
# COMPACT_ATOMS: atom_id res chain seq x y z
N MET A 1 -2.55 -7.95 -11.70
CA MET A 1 -2.22 -6.51 -11.86
C MET A 1 -1.14 -6.36 -12.91
N ASP A 2 -1.18 -5.33 -13.77
CA ASP A 2 -0.06 -5.05 -14.69
C ASP A 2 1.09 -4.31 -14.00
N ASP A 3 2.27 -4.32 -14.62
CA ASP A 3 3.51 -3.78 -14.03
C ASP A 3 3.42 -2.28 -13.72
N SER A 4 2.71 -1.51 -14.55
CA SER A 4 2.51 -0.08 -14.32
C SER A 4 1.65 0.17 -13.09
N THR A 5 0.56 -0.59 -12.93
CA THR A 5 -0.32 -0.50 -11.77
C THR A 5 0.41 -0.95 -10.51
N ALA A 6 1.18 -2.04 -10.58
CA ALA A 6 1.97 -2.53 -9.45
C ALA A 6 2.98 -1.50 -8.95
N LYS A 7 3.64 -0.78 -9.88
CA LYS A 7 4.56 0.29 -9.53
C LYS A 7 3.87 1.45 -8.82
N MET A 8 2.73 1.94 -9.35
CA MET A 8 2.01 3.06 -8.72
C MET A 8 1.48 2.69 -7.33
N VAL A 9 1.02 1.44 -7.14
CA VAL A 9 0.59 0.91 -5.84
C VAL A 9 1.76 0.83 -4.85
N ALA A 10 2.95 0.40 -5.30
CA ALA A 10 4.15 0.37 -4.46
C ALA A 10 4.61 1.78 -4.07
N GLU A 11 4.52 2.77 -4.98
CA GLU A 11 4.83 4.17 -4.69
C GLU A 11 3.89 4.75 -3.62
N ALA A 12 2.57 4.48 -3.73
CA ALA A 12 1.60 4.90 -2.71
C ALA A 12 1.86 4.26 -1.32
N TYR A 13 2.29 3.00 -1.31
CA TYR A 13 2.75 2.32 -0.09
C TYR A 13 3.97 3.03 0.50
N ASP A 14 5.02 3.26 -0.30
CA ASP A 14 6.30 3.81 0.16
C ASP A 14 6.15 5.25 0.69
N GLU A 15 5.34 6.08 0.02
CA GLU A 15 5.02 7.44 0.47
C GLU A 15 4.37 7.42 1.85
N THR A 16 3.30 6.63 2.00
CA THR A 16 2.55 6.54 3.27
C THR A 16 3.39 5.93 4.39
N TYR A 17 4.16 4.88 4.09
CA TYR A 17 5.08 4.25 5.04
C TYR A 17 6.11 5.25 5.55
N SER A 18 6.75 6.00 4.64
CA SER A 18 7.76 7.00 4.97
C SER A 18 7.20 8.15 5.79
N GLU A 19 6.00 8.65 5.44
CA GLU A 19 5.32 9.68 6.23
C GLU A 19 4.94 9.19 7.63
N SER A 20 4.46 7.95 7.74
CA SER A 20 4.09 7.35 9.02
C SER A 20 5.31 7.20 9.94
N LEU A 21 6.46 6.78 9.40
CA LEU A 21 7.73 6.77 10.12
C LEU A 21 8.20 8.17 10.52
N ALA A 22 8.08 9.15 9.62
CA ALA A 22 8.46 10.55 9.90
C ALA A 22 7.60 11.17 11.03
N GLN A 23 6.39 10.66 11.24
CA GLN A 23 5.52 11.01 12.38
C GLN A 23 5.89 10.27 13.68
N GLY A 24 6.93 9.44 13.67
CA GLY A 24 7.41 8.71 14.85
C GLY A 24 6.63 7.44 15.19
N ARG A 25 5.84 6.91 14.23
CA ARG A 25 5.11 5.64 14.42
C ARG A 25 6.06 4.46 14.30
N SER A 26 5.69 3.32 14.89
CA SER A 26 6.49 2.11 14.76
C SER A 26 6.42 1.54 13.33
N PRO A 27 7.44 0.77 12.89
CA PRO A 27 7.43 0.14 11.56
C PRO A 27 6.19 -0.71 11.30
N ASP A 28 5.67 -1.42 12.31
CA ASP A 28 4.44 -2.23 12.19
C ASP A 28 3.18 -1.39 11.96
N VAL A 29 3.14 -0.17 12.51
CA VAL A 29 2.04 0.78 12.26
C VAL A 29 2.20 1.37 10.87
N ALA A 30 3.40 1.83 10.52
CA ALA A 30 3.70 2.39 9.21
C ALA A 30 3.42 1.40 8.08
N HIS A 31 3.78 0.13 8.25
CA HIS A 31 3.51 -0.92 7.27
C HIS A 31 2.01 -1.11 7.05
N ARG A 32 1.22 -1.18 8.13
CA ARG A 32 -0.25 -1.32 8.03
C ARG A 32 -0.90 -0.10 7.34
N GLU A 33 -0.42 1.10 7.63
CA GLU A 33 -0.89 2.31 6.97
C GLU A 33 -0.53 2.33 5.49
N GLY A 34 0.70 1.94 5.13
CA GLY A 34 1.15 1.79 3.76
C GLY A 34 0.29 0.79 2.97
N VAL A 35 0.05 -0.42 3.52
CA VAL A 35 -0.81 -1.43 2.88
C VAL A 35 -2.23 -0.90 2.68
N THR A 36 -2.77 -0.21 3.69
CA THR A 36 -4.12 0.37 3.62
C THR A 36 -4.20 1.43 2.54
N ALA A 37 -3.25 2.37 2.48
CA ALA A 37 -3.25 3.43 1.47
C ALA A 37 -3.09 2.88 0.05
N ALA A 38 -2.17 1.95 -0.15
CA ALA A 38 -1.97 1.26 -1.42
C ALA A 38 -3.22 0.49 -1.87
N ALA A 39 -3.93 -0.17 -0.94
CA ALA A 39 -5.16 -0.88 -1.23
C ALA A 39 -6.31 0.07 -1.59
N MET A 40 -6.48 1.17 -0.84
CA MET A 40 -7.46 2.20 -1.16
C MET A 40 -7.20 2.83 -2.54
N PHE A 41 -5.93 3.08 -2.86
CA PHE A 41 -5.53 3.59 -4.17
C PHE A 41 -5.87 2.59 -5.28
N LEU A 42 -5.52 1.31 -5.13
CA LEU A 42 -5.86 0.26 -6.09
C LEU A 42 -7.38 0.10 -6.27
N ALA A 43 -8.16 0.10 -5.18
CA ALA A 43 -9.61 0.03 -5.22
C ALA A 43 -10.20 1.20 -6.02
N SER A 44 -9.68 2.42 -5.81
CA SER A 44 -10.12 3.62 -6.54
C SER A 44 -9.87 3.55 -8.05
N MET A 45 -8.77 2.90 -8.46
CA MET A 45 -8.40 2.75 -9.87
C MET A 45 -9.21 1.66 -10.59
N THR A 46 -9.58 0.61 -9.86
CA THR A 46 -10.11 -0.63 -10.45
C THR A 46 -11.60 -0.84 -10.17
N GLY A 47 -12.18 -0.11 -9.23
CA GLY A 47 -13.54 -0.31 -8.73
C GLY A 47 -13.71 -1.61 -7.94
N GLN A 48 -12.62 -2.21 -7.46
CA GLN A 48 -12.66 -3.43 -6.63
C GLN A 48 -13.06 -3.11 -5.19
N ASP A 49 -13.63 -4.11 -4.51
CA ASP A 49 -13.87 -4.05 -3.07
C ASP A 49 -12.55 -3.96 -2.29
N ASP A 50 -12.58 -3.25 -1.16
CA ASP A 50 -11.41 -3.03 -0.29
C ASP A 50 -10.70 -4.34 0.10
N SER A 51 -11.47 -5.40 0.41
CA SER A 51 -10.90 -6.70 0.81
C SER A 51 -10.15 -7.38 -0.34
N VAL A 52 -10.60 -7.20 -1.57
CA VAL A 52 -9.93 -7.71 -2.77
C VAL A 52 -8.67 -6.90 -3.03
N ALA A 53 -8.74 -5.57 -2.93
CA ALA A 53 -7.60 -4.69 -3.13
C ALA A 53 -6.48 -4.94 -2.08
N ILE A 54 -6.83 -5.12 -0.81
CA ILE A 54 -5.87 -5.49 0.25
C ILE A 54 -5.15 -6.79 -0.11
N ALA A 55 -5.89 -7.83 -0.49
CA ALA A 55 -5.31 -9.11 -0.85
C ALA A 55 -4.38 -9.03 -2.08
N GLU A 56 -4.66 -8.15 -3.05
CA GLU A 56 -3.78 -7.91 -4.18
C GLU A 56 -2.50 -7.15 -3.79
N VAL A 57 -2.59 -6.16 -2.89
CA VAL A 57 -1.43 -5.43 -2.37
C VAL A 57 -0.53 -6.35 -1.53
N GLU A 58 -1.09 -7.18 -0.66
CA GLU A 58 -0.31 -8.12 0.15
C GLU A 58 0.48 -9.12 -0.71
N LYS A 59 -0.05 -9.53 -1.87
CA LYS A 59 0.64 -10.41 -2.82
C LYS A 59 1.88 -9.77 -3.46
N LEU A 60 2.00 -8.45 -3.45
CA LEU A 60 3.20 -7.76 -3.94
C LEU A 60 4.40 -8.00 -3.01
N GLY A 61 4.18 -8.48 -1.78
CA GLY A 61 5.25 -8.75 -0.83
C GLY A 61 6.03 -7.50 -0.44
N LEU A 62 5.36 -6.35 -0.40
CA LEU A 62 5.95 -5.07 0.00
C LEU A 62 6.46 -5.17 1.43
N ALA A 63 7.77 -5.05 1.60
CA ALA A 63 8.41 -5.09 2.90
C ALA A 63 8.69 -3.66 3.39
N PRO A 64 8.68 -3.41 4.70
CA PRO A 64 9.23 -2.19 5.26
C PRO A 64 10.71 -2.06 4.82
N GLN A 65 11.07 -0.95 4.18
CA GLN A 65 12.46 -0.66 3.79
C GLN A 65 13.29 -0.17 4.98
#